data_AF-A0A3S4JSG4-F1
#
_entry.id   AF-A0A3S4JSG4-F1
#
_cell.length_a   1.000
_cell.length_b   1.000
_cell.length_c   1.000
_cell.angle_alpha   90.00
_cell.angle_beta   90.00
_cell.angle_gamma   90.00
#
_symmetry.space_group_name_H-M   'P 1'
#
loop_
_entity.id
_entity.type
_entity.pdbx_description
1 polymer ?
#
loop_
_entity_poly.entity_id
_entity_poly.type
_entity_poly.pdbx_seq_one_letter_code
_entity_poly.pdbx_strand_id
1 'polypeptide(L)'
;MWAQDEGFNTLKLFPAEAVGGVKLLKSLASPFPDLRFCPTGGIDIKKAPEYLALPNVLAVGGSWLTPDDAIAARDWAASPRWPARPAS
;
A
#
# COMPACT_ATOMS: atom_id res chain seq x y z
N MET A 1 -20.58 3.98 -2.60
CA MET A 1 -19.57 3.05 -2.02
C MET A 1 -19.75 3.23 -0.54
N TRP A 2 -20.28 2.25 0.21
CA TRP A 2 -20.83 2.51 1.56
C TRP A 2 -19.92 3.32 2.48
N ALA A 3 -18.61 3.01 2.53
CA ALA A 3 -17.68 3.80 3.34
C ALA A 3 -17.62 5.28 2.93
N GLN A 4 -17.66 5.58 1.63
CA GLN A 4 -17.72 6.95 1.12
C GLN A 4 -19.07 7.62 1.45
N ASP A 5 -20.16 6.86 1.37
CA ASP A 5 -21.51 7.34 1.68
C ASP A 5 -21.62 7.73 3.17
N GLU A 6 -20.86 7.04 4.03
CA GLU A 6 -20.67 7.34 5.46
C GLU A 6 -19.59 8.42 5.73
N GLY A 7 -19.03 9.05 4.69
CA GLY A 7 -18.06 10.14 4.79
C GLY A 7 -16.59 9.72 4.89
N PHE A 8 -16.26 8.44 4.77
CA PHE A 8 -14.87 7.96 4.76
C PHE A 8 -14.27 8.01 3.36
N ASN A 9 -13.21 8.82 3.19
CA ASN A 9 -12.53 8.99 1.90
C ASN A 9 -11.17 8.26 1.80
N THR A 10 -10.64 7.78 2.93
CA THR A 10 -9.35 7.09 2.98
C THR A 10 -9.56 5.66 3.47
N LEU A 11 -9.35 4.70 2.58
CA LEU A 11 -9.76 3.31 2.79
C LEU A 11 -8.57 2.36 2.74
N LYS A 12 -8.65 1.28 3.49
CA LYS A 12 -7.72 0.16 3.37
C LYS A 12 -8.21 -0.81 2.30
N LEU A 13 -7.35 -1.16 1.35
CA LEU A 13 -7.60 -2.26 0.42
C LEU A 13 -6.86 -3.51 0.93
N PHE A 14 -7.60 -4.53 1.34
CA PHE A 14 -7.02 -5.76 1.89
C PHE A 14 -7.89 -6.98 1.54
N PRO A 15 -7.30 -8.13 1.15
CA PRO A 15 -5.89 -8.34 0.78
C PRO A 15 -5.58 -7.85 -0.65
N ALA A 16 -4.79 -6.79 -0.80
CA ALA A 16 -4.65 -6.00 -2.03
C ALA A 16 -4.34 -6.82 -3.29
N GLU A 17 -3.30 -7.66 -3.27
CA GLU A 17 -2.94 -8.46 -4.45
C GLU A 17 -4.02 -9.46 -4.83
N ALA A 18 -4.63 -10.11 -3.84
CA ALA A 18 -5.62 -11.17 -4.09
C ALA A 18 -6.95 -10.64 -4.63
N VAL A 19 -7.25 -9.35 -4.43
CA VAL A 19 -8.46 -8.70 -4.96
C VAL A 19 -8.22 -7.91 -6.26
N GLY A 20 -7.01 -7.99 -6.84
CA GLY A 20 -6.70 -7.42 -8.15
C GLY A 20 -5.71 -6.23 -8.13
N GLY A 21 -5.22 -5.84 -6.95
CA GLY A 21 -4.06 -4.96 -6.79
C GLY A 21 -4.12 -3.64 -7.55
N VAL A 22 -3.01 -3.30 -8.20
CA VAL A 22 -2.85 -2.06 -9.00
C VAL A 22 -3.95 -1.90 -10.05
N LYS A 23 -4.35 -2.99 -10.72
CA LYS A 23 -5.39 -2.93 -11.76
C LYS A 23 -6.74 -2.53 -11.17
N LEU A 24 -7.11 -3.09 -10.01
CA LEU A 24 -8.31 -2.69 -9.29
C LEU A 24 -8.25 -1.22 -8.88
N LEU A 25 -7.15 -0.78 -8.26
CA LEU A 25 -6.99 0.61 -7.83
C LEU A 25 -7.07 1.61 -8.98
N LYS A 26 -6.48 1.30 -10.15
CA LYS A 26 -6.64 2.09 -11.37
C LYS A 26 -8.10 2.18 -11.80
N SER A 27 -8.83 1.05 -11.77
CA SER A 27 -10.25 1.02 -12.16
C SER A 27 -11.16 1.80 -11.20
N LEU A 28 -10.80 1.89 -9.91
CA LEU A 28 -11.56 2.63 -8.90
C LEU A 28 -11.35 4.15 -8.99
N ALA A 29 -10.26 4.61 -9.62
CA ALA A 29 -9.95 6.05 -9.70
C ALA A 29 -10.99 6.85 -10.49
N SER A 30 -11.62 6.27 -11.51
CA SER A 30 -12.62 6.95 -12.34
C SER A 30 -13.99 7.09 -11.65
N PRO A 31 -14.60 6.03 -11.09
CA PRO A 31 -15.89 6.15 -10.40
C PRO A 31 -15.78 6.79 -9.01
N PHE A 32 -14.59 6.79 -8.40
CA PHE A 32 -14.38 7.30 -7.04
C PHE A 32 -13.16 8.24 -6.95
N PRO A 33 -13.21 9.42 -7.59
CA PRO A 33 -12.06 10.34 -7.69
C PRO A 33 -11.59 10.90 -6.34
N ASP A 34 -12.49 10.96 -5.36
CA ASP A 34 -12.19 11.48 -4.01
C ASP A 34 -11.63 10.41 -3.08
N LEU A 35 -11.72 9.13 -3.45
CA LEU A 35 -11.20 8.06 -2.62
C LEU A 35 -9.67 7.94 -2.75
N ARG A 36 -9.07 7.62 -1.61
CA ARG A 36 -7.65 7.35 -1.46
C ARG A 36 -7.46 6.03 -0.72
N PHE A 37 -6.39 5.32 -1.05
CA PHE A 37 -6.18 3.97 -0.57
C PHE A 37 -4.83 3.78 0.13
N CYS A 38 -4.84 2.93 1.15
CA CYS A 38 -3.66 2.26 1.71
C CYS A 38 -3.79 0.75 1.45
N PRO A 39 -3.34 0.23 0.30
CA PRO A 39 -3.38 -1.19 0.01
C PRO A 39 -2.39 -1.98 0.88
N THR A 40 -2.80 -3.16 1.33
CA THR A 40 -2.01 -4.07 2.18
C THR A 40 -2.32 -5.51 1.80
N GLY A 41 -1.32 -6.39 1.90
CA GLY A 41 -1.46 -7.83 1.66
C GLY A 41 -0.92 -8.25 0.29
N GLY A 42 0.19 -8.99 0.31
CA GLY A 42 0.91 -9.47 -0.89
C GLY A 42 1.84 -8.45 -1.56
N ILE A 43 1.90 -7.23 -1.04
CA ILE A 43 2.84 -6.19 -1.50
C ILE A 43 4.20 -6.48 -0.87
N ASP A 44 5.27 -6.35 -1.66
CA ASP A 44 6.66 -6.42 -1.22
C ASP A 44 7.41 -5.14 -1.66
N ILE A 45 8.70 -5.04 -1.30
CA ILE A 45 9.54 -3.89 -1.66
C ILE A 45 9.66 -3.66 -3.17
N LYS A 46 9.51 -4.70 -4.00
CA LYS A 46 9.61 -4.61 -5.47
C LYS A 46 8.31 -4.11 -6.08
N LYS A 47 7.15 -4.47 -5.51
CA LYS A 47 5.83 -4.04 -5.97
C LYS A 47 5.42 -2.66 -5.45
N ALA A 48 5.91 -2.28 -4.25
CA ALA A 48 5.53 -1.04 -3.60
C ALA A 48 5.63 0.22 -4.48
N PRO A 49 6.68 0.43 -5.31
CA PRO A 49 6.75 1.59 -6.20
C PRO A 49 5.59 1.68 -7.21
N GLU A 50 5.10 0.56 -7.74
CA GLU A 50 4.00 0.56 -8.71
C GLU A 50 2.69 1.03 -8.08
N TYR A 51 2.43 0.62 -6.83
CA TYR A 51 1.30 1.09 -6.05
C TYR A 51 1.41 2.58 -5.72
N LEU A 52 2.57 3.03 -5.24
CA LEU A 52 2.81 4.42 -4.84
C LEU A 52 2.82 5.41 -6.01
N ALA A 53 2.96 4.92 -7.25
CA ALA A 53 2.82 5.75 -8.45
C ALA A 53 1.36 6.12 -8.76
N LEU A 54 0.37 5.47 -8.14
CA LEU A 54 -1.04 5.78 -8.39
C LEU A 54 -1.49 7.02 -7.59
N PRO A 55 -2.18 7.99 -8.22
CA PRO A 55 -2.60 9.23 -7.53
C PRO A 55 -3.65 8.98 -6.44
N ASN A 56 -4.34 7.84 -6.49
CA ASN A 56 -5.31 7.44 -5.47
C ASN A 56 -4.71 6.51 -4.39
N VAL A 57 -3.38 6.38 -4.30
CA VAL A 57 -2.69 5.62 -3.26
C VAL A 57 -1.84 6.56 -2.42
N LEU A 58 -2.05 6.55 -1.09
CA LEU A 58 -1.31 7.42 -0.15
C LEU A 58 -0.10 6.74 0.47
N ALA A 59 -0.22 5.43 0.70
CA ALA A 59 0.78 4.62 1.38
C ALA A 59 0.56 3.15 0.99
N VAL A 60 1.54 2.30 1.30
CA VAL A 60 1.41 0.84 1.15
C VAL A 60 1.75 0.16 2.47
N GLY A 61 1.03 -0.90 2.81
CA GLY A 61 1.29 -1.72 3.99
C GLY A 61 1.94 -3.06 3.62
N GLY A 62 2.89 -3.49 4.45
CA GLY A 62 3.80 -4.57 4.11
C GLY A 62 4.53 -5.21 5.27
N SER A 63 4.48 -6.53 5.38
CA SER A 63 5.24 -7.26 6.40
C SER A 63 6.75 -7.26 6.15
N TRP A 64 7.20 -6.92 4.93
CA TRP A 64 8.63 -6.89 4.59
C TRP A 64 9.42 -5.91 5.44
N LEU A 65 8.79 -4.85 5.96
CA LEU A 65 9.48 -3.84 6.77
C LEU A 65 9.91 -4.38 8.14
N THR A 66 9.20 -5.38 8.67
CA THR A 66 9.44 -5.98 9.99
C THR A 66 9.49 -7.50 9.87
N PRO A 67 10.60 -8.07 9.34
CA PRO A 67 10.78 -9.52 9.29
C PRO A 67 10.71 -10.14 10.69
N ASP A 68 9.99 -11.26 10.85
CA ASP A 68 9.74 -11.88 12.16
C ASP A 68 11.04 -12.30 12.87
N ASP A 69 12.04 -12.75 12.12
CA ASP A 69 13.37 -13.12 12.60
C ASP A 69 14.14 -11.90 13.14
N ALA A 70 14.09 -10.77 12.44
CA ALA A 70 14.68 -9.51 12.89
C ALA A 70 14.01 -9.00 14.17
N ILE A 71 12.68 -9.10 14.26
CA ILE A 71 11.94 -8.74 15.47
C ILE A 71 12.33 -9.66 16.64
N ALA A 72 12.39 -10.98 16.41
CA ALA A 72 12.77 -11.96 17.43
C ALA A 72 14.21 -11.74 17.93
N ALA A 73 15.12 -11.39 17.03
CA ALA A 73 16.52 -11.07 17.34
C ALA A 73 16.73 -9.66 17.92
N ARG A 74 15.68 -8.81 17.95
CA ARG A 74 15.79 -7.36 18.23
C ARG A 74 16.80 -6.66 17.32
N ASP A 75 16.95 -7.15 16.10
CA ASP A 75 17.84 -6.59 15.08
C ASP A 75 17.11 -5.48 14.31
N TRP A 76 17.10 -4.28 14.89
CA TRP A 76 16.48 -3.12 14.27
C TRP A 76 17.22 -2.65 13.01
N ALA A 77 18.50 -3.02 12.86
CA ALA A 77 19.32 -2.67 11.71
C ALA A 77 19.00 -3.54 10.48
N ALA A 78 18.44 -4.73 10.67
CA ALA A 78 18.00 -5.62 9.59
C ALA A 78 16.75 -5.12 8.83
N SER A 79 16.07 -4.06 9.32
CA SER A 79 14.92 -3.48 8.62
C SER A 79 15.33 -3.05 7.21
N PRO A 80 14.66 -3.53 6.15
CA PRO A 80 15.08 -3.21 4.79
C PRO A 80 15.00 -1.71 4.54
N ARG A 81 16.09 -1.15 4.05
CA ARG A 81 16.14 0.26 3.65
C ARG A 81 15.24 0.46 2.44
N TRP A 82 14.27 1.36 2.59
CA TRP A 82 13.56 1.91 1.45
C TRP A 82 14.59 2.52 0.48
N PRO A 83 14.54 2.19 -0.82
CA PRO A 83 15.41 2.86 -1.78
C PRO A 83 15.17 4.36 -1.68
N ALA A 84 16.24 5.15 -1.60
CA ALA A 84 16.13 6.60 -1.49
C ALA A 84 15.12 7.13 -2.52
N ARG A 85 14.20 8.02 -2.11
CA ARG A 85 13.26 8.62 -3.07
C ARG A 85 14.10 9.24 -4.19
N PRO A 86 13.82 8.91 -5.47
CA PRO A 86 14.38 9.69 -6.56
C PRO A 86 13.93 11.14 -6.34
N ALA A 87 14.87 12.08 -6.42
CA ALA A 87 14.56 13.50 -6.38
C ALA A 87 13.58 13.81 -7.52
N SER A 88 12.46 14.45 -7.18
CA SER A 88 11.44 14.95 -8.10
C SER A 88 12.00 16.02 -9.02
#